data_AF-A0A8X6KHT1-F1
#
_entry.id   AF-A0A8X6KHT1-F1
#
_cell.length_a   1.000
_cell.length_b   1.000
_cell.length_c   1.000
_cell.angle_alpha   90.00
_cell.angle_beta   90.00
_cell.angle_gamma   90.00
#
_symmetry.space_group_name_H-M   'P 1'
#
loop_
_entity.id
_entity.type
_entity.pdbx_description
1 polymer ?
#
loop_
_entity_poly.entity_id
_entity_poly.type
_entity_poly.pdbx_seq_one_letter_code
_entity_poly.pdbx_strand_id
1 'polypeptide(L)'
;MGAEVSSSLKNRTVSVCDDAMTLQIRNNYLPLHFHQIHGENVKLLKNGTVACRSDGFCKGIAFSNRPVMVGEPIYIRFLEISSNWSGALRIGFTMNDPATMKSKLPRYACPDLTSMQGNWAKAIAERMAKKDSILYYYVDQNGDVHYGIDLEEHGVFFGGVNTSSKLWAVLDIYGNTVAVEFVDPNTLNPEFISDSSQNNSILTGSNEGQNSSAMNFEINQFLSFHTTHGKNVSLKTNRTIASRKQGSNSLAYIFTERCLKLEEKVVVEICRTNPKYNGSLLYGITSCNPSTLNPNHFPENADDLLDRPEYWIVRNDSNCYEVGDTIVYSISTEGEVIVMKNCDYKLSKFHVDPTQPLWLFFNLIGPVSEISLLGSSVPETAVFDIANHFEGMKVSLPIKSDRSSGMPGTSGQHTCNECVICFGEQVDCAIYRCGHMCMCYTCASKLKNSSNDQCPICREVIQDVIRIYR
;
A
#
# COMPACT_ATOMS: atom_id res chain seq x y z
N MET A 1 -3.38 -57.88 -37.51
CA MET A 1 -2.83 -56.52 -37.28
C MET A 1 -3.91 -55.71 -36.60
N GLY A 2 -3.62 -55.14 -35.43
CA GLY A 2 -4.60 -54.62 -34.46
C GLY A 2 -4.81 -55.64 -33.34
N ALA A 3 -4.30 -55.47 -32.13
CA ALA A 3 -4.52 -54.45 -31.10
C ALA A 3 -5.46 -55.02 -30.03
N GLU A 4 -4.89 -55.44 -28.89
CA GLU A 4 -5.50 -55.41 -27.55
C GLU A 4 -4.43 -55.78 -26.53
N VAL A 5 -4.04 -54.80 -25.71
CA VAL A 5 -3.02 -54.93 -24.66
C VAL A 5 -3.75 -55.38 -23.39
N SER A 6 -3.41 -56.59 -22.96
CA SER A 6 -3.87 -57.22 -21.71
C SER A 6 -3.23 -56.57 -20.48
N SER A 7 -4.03 -56.57 -19.42
CA SER A 7 -3.77 -56.11 -18.06
C SER A 7 -2.68 -56.90 -17.33
N SER A 8 -1.96 -56.21 -16.44
CA SER A 8 -1.41 -56.86 -15.24
C SER A 8 -1.35 -55.85 -14.09
N LEU A 9 -2.27 -56.01 -13.14
CA LEU A 9 -2.20 -55.40 -11.81
C LEU A 9 -1.02 -56.00 -11.04
N LYS A 10 -0.28 -55.16 -10.31
CA LYS A 10 0.42 -55.58 -9.10
C LYS A 10 0.00 -54.67 -7.96
N ASN A 11 -0.84 -55.23 -7.09
CA ASN A 11 -1.18 -54.69 -5.78
C ASN A 11 0.09 -54.52 -4.94
N ARG A 12 0.29 -53.33 -4.37
CA ARG A 12 0.97 -53.17 -3.09
C ARG A 12 0.11 -52.30 -2.19
N THR A 13 -0.47 -52.96 -1.21
CA THR A 13 -1.14 -52.44 -0.03
C THR A 13 -0.26 -51.43 0.70
N VAL A 14 -0.82 -50.28 1.08
CA VAL A 14 -0.25 -49.41 2.11
C VAL A 14 -1.30 -49.31 3.22
N SER A 15 -0.87 -49.75 4.40
CA SER A 15 -1.62 -49.74 5.65
C SER A 15 -1.83 -48.33 6.16
N VAL A 16 -3.02 -48.08 6.70
CA VAL A 16 -3.29 -46.92 7.55
C VAL A 16 -2.53 -47.11 8.86
N CYS A 17 -1.69 -46.13 9.22
CA CYS A 17 -1.23 -45.95 10.59
C CYS A 17 -1.21 -44.45 10.91
N ASP A 18 -2.06 -44.08 11.87
CA ASP A 18 -1.93 -42.89 12.68
C ASP A 18 -0.58 -42.93 13.40
N ASP A 19 0.20 -41.86 13.31
CA ASP A 19 1.01 -41.38 14.44
C ASP A 19 1.61 -40.00 14.10
N ALA A 20 1.38 -39.05 14.99
CA ALA A 20 1.94 -37.71 14.95
C ALA A 20 3.47 -37.77 15.07
N MET A 21 4.20 -37.43 14.00
CA MET A 21 5.65 -37.24 14.04
C MET A 21 6.01 -35.77 13.89
N THR A 22 6.41 -35.17 15.01
CA THR A 22 7.10 -33.88 15.10
C THR A 22 8.47 -34.01 14.42
N LEU A 23 8.62 -33.49 13.20
CA LEU A 23 9.92 -33.41 12.52
C LEU A 23 10.78 -32.31 13.17
N GLN A 24 11.68 -32.71 14.06
CA GLN A 24 12.83 -31.88 14.45
C GLN A 24 13.81 -31.79 13.26
N ILE A 25 13.80 -30.66 12.56
CA ILE A 25 14.72 -30.36 11.45
C ILE A 25 16.11 -30.05 12.04
N ARG A 26 17.09 -30.95 11.87
CA ARG A 26 18.52 -30.64 12.10
C ARG A 26 19.02 -29.74 10.98
N ASN A 27 19.47 -28.52 11.30
CA ASN A 27 19.93 -27.57 10.30
C ASN A 27 21.45 -27.64 10.09
N ASN A 28 21.90 -28.14 8.93
CA ASN A 28 23.32 -28.38 8.61
C ASN A 28 24.02 -27.20 7.91
N TYR A 29 23.37 -26.04 7.78
CA TYR A 29 23.94 -24.88 7.10
C TYR A 29 24.76 -24.00 8.05
N LEU A 30 25.85 -23.41 7.55
CA LEU A 30 26.67 -22.47 8.34
C LEU A 30 25.86 -21.19 8.65
N PRO A 31 26.00 -20.57 9.84
CA PRO A 31 25.25 -19.35 10.15
C PRO A 31 25.48 -18.22 9.14
N LEU A 32 24.40 -17.56 8.71
CA LEU A 32 24.47 -16.42 7.81
C LEU A 32 24.83 -15.15 8.57
N HIS A 33 25.70 -14.34 7.95
CA HIS A 33 26.01 -12.99 8.38
C HIS A 33 25.80 -12.05 7.18
N PHE A 34 25.73 -10.74 7.41
CA PHE A 34 25.75 -9.74 6.37
C PHE A 34 27.15 -9.55 5.80
N HIS A 35 27.25 -9.43 4.48
CA HIS A 35 28.49 -9.16 3.76
C HIS A 35 29.02 -7.76 4.09
N GLN A 36 30.34 -7.58 4.11
CA GLN A 36 31.01 -6.29 4.33
C GLN A 36 30.77 -5.25 3.22
N ILE A 37 30.10 -5.65 2.14
CA ILE A 37 29.70 -4.77 1.04
C ILE A 37 28.19 -4.60 1.16
N HIS A 38 27.77 -3.36 1.39
CA HIS A 38 26.39 -2.95 1.57
C HIS A 38 26.24 -1.49 1.14
N GLY A 39 25.01 -0.99 1.07
CA GLY A 39 24.69 0.39 0.76
C GLY A 39 25.26 1.37 1.79
N GLU A 40 25.47 2.61 1.35
CA GLU A 40 26.13 3.66 2.15
C GLU A 40 25.43 3.93 3.48
N ASN A 41 24.12 3.73 3.55
CA ASN A 41 23.31 4.04 4.72
C ASN A 41 23.10 2.83 5.64
N VAL A 42 23.72 1.69 5.33
CA VAL A 42 23.67 0.48 6.17
C VAL A 42 24.86 0.46 7.12
N LYS A 43 24.62 0.10 8.39
CA LYS A 43 25.66 -0.21 9.39
C LYS A 43 25.49 -1.64 9.86
N LEU A 44 26.60 -2.37 9.95
CA LEU A 44 26.63 -3.73 10.48
C LEU A 44 26.98 -3.73 11.96
N LEU A 45 26.22 -4.51 12.74
CA LEU A 45 26.37 -4.66 14.19
C LEU A 45 26.47 -6.15 14.56
N LYS A 46 26.77 -6.44 15.83
CA LYS A 46 26.87 -7.81 16.39
C LYS A 46 27.73 -8.76 15.52
N ASN A 47 28.95 -8.34 15.19
CA ASN A 47 29.87 -9.11 14.33
C ASN A 47 29.28 -9.49 12.95
N GLY A 48 28.35 -8.68 12.43
CA GLY A 48 27.76 -8.86 11.11
C GLY A 48 26.46 -9.67 11.09
N THR A 49 25.89 -10.08 12.22
CA THR A 49 24.56 -10.72 12.22
C THR A 49 23.41 -9.71 12.09
N VAL A 50 23.66 -8.44 12.39
CA VAL A 50 22.66 -7.35 12.35
C VAL A 50 23.04 -6.32 11.30
N ALA A 51 22.05 -5.88 10.52
CA ALA A 51 22.17 -4.74 9.62
C ALA A 51 21.08 -3.71 9.97
N CYS A 52 21.47 -2.44 10.08
CA CYS A 52 20.55 -1.34 10.33
C CYS A 52 20.75 -0.17 9.37
N ARG A 53 19.66 0.49 8.99
CA ARG A 53 19.68 1.74 8.24
C ARG A 53 19.93 2.88 9.22
N SER A 54 21.08 3.55 9.09
CA SER A 54 21.50 4.58 10.04
C SER A 54 21.12 6.00 9.67
N ASP A 55 20.85 6.26 8.38
CA ASP A 55 20.46 7.58 7.88
C ASP A 55 19.73 7.45 6.53
N GLY A 56 18.96 8.47 6.17
CA GLY A 56 18.25 8.56 4.89
C GLY A 56 17.16 7.50 4.67
N PHE A 57 16.58 7.55 3.46
CA PHE A 57 15.47 6.69 3.03
C PHE A 57 15.83 5.72 1.90
N CYS A 58 17.07 5.74 1.43
CA CYS A 58 17.56 4.93 0.31
C CYS A 58 18.98 4.41 0.59
N LYS A 59 19.58 3.68 -0.35
CA LYS A 59 20.91 3.06 -0.21
C LYS A 59 20.97 2.06 0.95
N GLY A 60 19.88 1.30 1.14
CA GLY A 60 19.68 0.32 2.22
C GLY A 60 20.04 -1.13 1.87
N ILE A 61 20.67 -1.37 0.71
CA ILE A 61 20.92 -2.71 0.18
C ILE A 61 22.01 -3.45 0.98
N ALA A 62 21.75 -4.70 1.36
CA ALA A 62 22.69 -5.58 2.06
C ALA A 62 22.59 -7.01 1.50
N PHE A 63 23.65 -7.81 1.67
CA PHE A 63 23.75 -9.17 1.12
C PHE A 63 24.16 -10.18 2.19
N SER A 64 23.89 -11.48 1.95
CA SER A 64 24.53 -12.54 2.73
C SER A 64 26.05 -12.57 2.51
N ASN A 65 26.82 -12.94 3.54
CA ASN A 65 28.28 -13.04 3.50
C ASN A 65 28.78 -14.23 2.67
N ARG A 66 27.92 -15.23 2.45
CA ARG A 66 28.19 -16.41 1.63
C ARG A 66 27.03 -16.70 0.69
N PRO A 67 27.26 -17.51 -0.37
CA PRO A 67 26.18 -18.07 -1.15
C PRO A 67 25.24 -18.92 -0.29
N VAL A 68 23.96 -18.89 -0.62
CA VAL A 68 22.89 -19.73 -0.07
C VAL A 68 22.55 -20.84 -1.06
N MET A 69 22.21 -22.02 -0.55
CA MET A 69 21.83 -23.17 -1.37
C MET A 69 20.36 -23.08 -1.78
N VAL A 70 20.00 -23.73 -2.88
CA VAL A 70 18.58 -23.96 -3.24
C VAL A 70 17.93 -24.78 -2.13
N GLY A 71 16.77 -24.33 -1.65
CA GLY A 71 16.05 -24.91 -0.51
C GLY A 71 16.66 -24.58 0.85
N GLU A 72 17.71 -23.76 0.95
CA GLU A 72 18.23 -23.27 2.23
C GLU A 72 17.32 -22.17 2.79
N PRO A 73 16.70 -22.36 3.96
CA PRO A 73 15.86 -21.34 4.58
C PRO A 73 16.71 -20.24 5.22
N ILE A 74 16.40 -19.00 4.85
CA ILE A 74 17.00 -17.79 5.39
C ILE A 74 16.03 -17.18 6.39
N TYR A 75 16.45 -17.01 7.65
CA TYR A 75 15.63 -16.43 8.71
C TYR A 75 16.09 -15.01 9.06
N ILE A 76 15.15 -14.07 9.06
CA ILE A 76 15.36 -12.65 9.31
C ILE A 76 14.41 -12.22 10.44
N ARG A 77 14.97 -11.75 11.55
CA ARG A 77 14.21 -11.12 12.63
C ARG A 77 14.14 -9.61 12.43
N PHE A 78 12.97 -9.01 12.58
CA PHE A 78 12.78 -7.57 12.60
C PHE A 78 13.14 -6.99 13.97
N LEU A 79 14.29 -6.31 14.10
CA LEU A 79 14.73 -5.77 15.38
C LEU A 79 14.14 -4.39 15.68
N GLU A 80 14.01 -3.55 14.65
CA GLU A 80 13.52 -2.18 14.79
C GLU A 80 12.61 -1.81 13.63
N ILE A 81 11.39 -1.39 13.98
CA ILE A 81 10.37 -0.87 13.07
C ILE A 81 10.05 0.57 13.50
N SER A 82 10.02 1.49 12.55
CA SER A 82 9.77 2.92 12.77
C SER A 82 8.50 3.36 12.05
N SER A 83 7.58 4.00 12.77
CA SER A 83 6.37 4.62 12.22
C SER A 83 6.63 5.92 11.46
N ASN A 84 7.85 6.47 11.56
CA ASN A 84 8.22 7.72 10.88
C ASN A 84 8.60 7.49 9.42
N TRP A 85 8.73 6.23 9.00
CA TRP A 85 9.07 5.83 7.65
C TRP A 85 7.97 4.95 7.09
N SER A 86 7.52 5.27 5.88
CA SER A 86 6.59 4.43 5.13
C SER A 86 7.34 3.64 4.06
N GLY A 87 6.82 2.46 3.75
CA GLY A 87 7.35 1.53 2.79
C GLY A 87 7.96 0.30 3.46
N ALA A 88 8.43 -0.61 2.62
CA ALA A 88 8.65 -2.00 2.99
C ALA A 88 10.10 -2.44 2.86
N LEU A 89 10.52 -3.40 3.70
CA LEU A 89 11.70 -4.22 3.43
C LEU A 89 11.54 -4.93 2.08
N ARG A 90 12.58 -4.94 1.23
CA ARG A 90 12.62 -5.83 0.06
C ARG A 90 13.55 -6.99 0.35
N ILE A 91 13.20 -8.18 -0.10
CA ILE A 91 14.03 -9.37 -0.02
C ILE A 91 14.13 -10.04 -1.39
N GLY A 92 15.18 -10.82 -1.58
CA GLY A 92 15.28 -11.74 -2.71
C GLY A 92 16.67 -12.34 -2.85
N PHE A 93 17.10 -12.53 -4.10
CA PHE A 93 18.37 -13.18 -4.43
C PHE A 93 19.14 -12.43 -5.52
N THR A 94 20.45 -12.61 -5.52
CA THR A 94 21.35 -12.16 -6.59
C THR A 94 22.33 -13.26 -6.99
N MET A 95 22.63 -13.35 -8.28
CA MET A 95 23.72 -14.16 -8.83
C MET A 95 25.05 -13.41 -8.87
N ASN A 96 25.03 -12.10 -8.60
CA ASN A 96 26.21 -11.26 -8.66
C ASN A 96 26.94 -11.34 -7.31
N ASP A 97 28.24 -11.68 -7.35
CA ASP A 97 29.05 -11.78 -6.14
C ASP A 97 29.14 -10.40 -5.43
N PRO A 98 28.66 -10.26 -4.18
CA PRO A 98 28.70 -9.00 -3.44
C PRO A 98 30.08 -8.36 -3.34
N ALA A 99 31.17 -9.15 -3.34
CA ALA A 99 32.53 -8.63 -3.32
C ALA A 99 32.84 -7.74 -4.54
N THR A 100 32.15 -7.95 -5.66
CA THR A 100 32.34 -7.20 -6.92
C THR A 100 31.40 -6.00 -7.09
N MET A 101 30.44 -5.81 -6.18
CA MET A 101 29.34 -4.85 -6.35
C MET A 101 29.57 -3.47 -5.71
N LYS A 102 30.63 -3.28 -4.90
CA LYS A 102 30.83 -2.07 -4.08
C LYS A 102 30.63 -0.74 -4.82
N SER A 103 31.15 -0.62 -6.05
CA SER A 103 31.06 0.61 -6.86
C SER A 103 29.81 0.70 -7.74
N LYS A 104 28.96 -0.33 -7.73
CA LYS A 104 27.81 -0.48 -8.63
C LYS A 104 26.46 -0.51 -7.91
N LEU A 105 26.45 -0.38 -6.58
CA LEU A 105 25.20 -0.47 -5.82
C LEU A 105 24.28 0.72 -6.14
N PRO A 106 23.03 0.46 -6.57
CA PRO A 106 22.07 1.51 -6.84
C PRO A 106 21.42 2.04 -5.56
N ARG A 107 20.51 3.01 -5.70
CA ARG A 107 19.80 3.60 -4.56
C ARG A 107 18.72 2.69 -3.99
N TYR A 108 18.06 1.90 -4.84
CA TYR A 108 16.97 0.99 -4.43
C TYR A 108 17.16 -0.41 -5.02
N ALA A 109 16.68 -1.45 -4.33
CA ALA A 109 16.62 -2.77 -4.94
C ALA A 109 15.62 -2.82 -6.10
N CYS A 110 14.47 -2.14 -5.96
CA CYS A 110 13.44 -2.06 -6.99
C CYS A 110 13.18 -0.60 -7.38
N PRO A 111 13.21 -0.23 -8.68
CA PRO A 111 13.49 -1.10 -9.82
C PRO A 111 15.00 -1.32 -10.06
N ASP A 112 15.87 -0.45 -9.53
CA ASP A 112 17.24 -0.28 -10.03
C ASP A 112 18.08 -1.57 -10.03
N LEU A 113 18.17 -2.27 -8.89
CA LEU A 113 18.93 -3.52 -8.81
C LEU A 113 18.26 -4.63 -9.63
N THR A 114 16.93 -4.75 -9.55
CA THR A 114 16.15 -5.75 -10.32
C THR A 114 16.18 -5.54 -11.83
N SER A 115 16.49 -4.34 -12.31
CA SER A 115 16.73 -4.08 -13.74
C SER A 115 18.10 -4.56 -14.20
N MET A 116 19.04 -4.78 -13.28
CA MET A 116 20.33 -5.38 -13.59
C MET A 116 20.19 -6.91 -13.67
N GLN A 117 20.81 -7.51 -14.69
CA GLN A 117 20.73 -8.96 -14.91
C GLN A 117 21.19 -9.75 -13.67
N GLY A 118 20.45 -10.82 -13.35
CA GLY A 118 20.79 -11.73 -12.26
C GLY A 118 20.40 -11.24 -10.87
N ASN A 119 19.42 -10.34 -10.75
CA ASN A 119 18.91 -9.87 -9.46
C ASN A 119 17.38 -9.98 -9.42
N TRP A 120 16.86 -10.44 -8.29
CA TRP A 120 15.42 -10.55 -8.03
C TRP A 120 15.15 -10.04 -6.63
N ALA A 121 14.19 -9.14 -6.49
CA ALA A 121 13.76 -8.65 -5.18
C ALA A 121 12.29 -8.26 -5.24
N LYS A 122 11.58 -8.46 -4.13
CA LYS A 122 10.18 -8.07 -3.98
C LYS A 122 9.94 -7.56 -2.56
N ALA A 123 9.03 -6.60 -2.42
CA ALA A 123 8.72 -5.96 -1.16
C ALA A 123 7.84 -6.84 -0.27
N ILE A 124 8.24 -7.05 0.98
CA ILE A 124 7.42 -7.69 2.02
C ILE A 124 6.44 -6.65 2.54
N ALA A 125 5.15 -6.95 2.56
CA ALA A 125 4.13 -5.97 2.92
C ALA A 125 4.44 -5.31 4.28
N GLU A 126 4.32 -3.99 4.34
CA GLU A 126 4.73 -3.20 5.52
C GLU A 126 4.12 -3.71 6.85
N ARG A 127 2.85 -4.14 6.81
CA ARG A 127 2.09 -4.72 7.94
C ARG A 127 2.67 -6.03 8.49
N MET A 128 3.47 -6.71 7.68
CA MET A 128 4.08 -8.00 8.00
C MET A 128 5.39 -7.80 8.76
N ALA A 129 6.03 -6.63 8.64
CA ALA A 129 7.21 -6.25 9.38
C ALA A 129 6.81 -5.73 10.78
N LYS A 130 6.58 -6.67 11.70
CA LYS A 130 6.36 -6.38 13.12
C LYS A 130 7.65 -6.63 13.90
N LYS A 131 7.90 -5.81 14.92
CA LYS A 131 9.06 -6.00 15.79
C LYS A 131 9.04 -7.41 16.40
N ASP A 132 10.20 -8.04 16.41
CA ASP A 132 10.50 -9.39 16.91
C ASP A 132 9.93 -10.55 16.07
N SER A 133 9.06 -10.28 15.08
CA SER A 133 8.64 -11.29 14.11
C SER A 133 9.81 -11.81 13.29
N ILE A 134 9.72 -13.09 12.89
CA ILE A 134 10.73 -13.79 12.11
C ILE A 134 10.15 -14.11 10.73
N LEU A 135 10.67 -13.41 9.73
CA LEU A 135 10.49 -13.73 8.33
C LEU A 135 11.42 -14.88 7.95
N TYR A 136 10.91 -15.88 7.24
CA TYR A 136 11.75 -16.87 6.57
C TYR A 136 11.43 -16.92 5.08
N TYR A 137 12.44 -17.19 4.26
CA TYR A 137 12.25 -17.41 2.83
C TYR A 137 13.34 -18.30 2.25
N TYR A 138 13.02 -18.96 1.14
CA TYR A 138 13.96 -19.79 0.38
C TYR A 138 13.55 -19.81 -1.09
N VAL A 139 14.48 -20.18 -1.96
CA VAL A 139 14.21 -20.46 -3.37
C VAL A 139 14.17 -21.97 -3.58
N ASP A 140 13.14 -22.47 -4.25
CA ASP A 140 13.04 -23.88 -4.62
C ASP A 140 13.77 -24.18 -5.94
N GLN A 141 13.81 -25.46 -6.33
CA GLN A 141 14.49 -25.92 -7.55
C GLN A 141 13.90 -25.37 -8.86
N ASN A 142 12.62 -24.95 -8.85
CA ASN A 142 11.94 -24.36 -10.00
C ASN A 142 12.24 -22.86 -10.15
N GLY A 143 12.93 -22.26 -9.16
CA GLY A 143 13.18 -20.83 -9.13
C GLY A 143 12.04 -20.02 -8.51
N ASP A 144 11.11 -20.69 -7.82
CA ASP A 144 10.05 -20.05 -7.06
C ASP A 144 10.55 -19.74 -5.64
N VAL A 145 10.39 -18.49 -5.24
CA VAL A 145 10.74 -18.02 -3.90
C VAL A 145 9.51 -18.17 -3.03
N HIS A 146 9.63 -18.95 -1.96
CA HIS A 146 8.60 -19.13 -0.95
C HIS A 146 8.95 -18.33 0.29
N TYR A 147 7.94 -17.89 1.03
CA TYR A 147 8.16 -17.14 2.27
C TYR A 147 7.08 -17.43 3.32
N GLY A 148 7.42 -17.15 4.56
CA GLY A 148 6.49 -17.18 5.68
C GLY A 148 6.95 -16.28 6.82
N ILE A 149 6.07 -16.04 7.79
CA ILE A 149 6.36 -15.22 8.97
C ILE A 149 5.82 -15.92 10.21
N ASP A 150 6.60 -15.97 11.28
CA ASP A 150 6.18 -16.51 12.58
C ASP A 150 5.56 -17.92 12.46
N LEU A 151 6.12 -18.76 11.58
CA LEU A 151 5.69 -20.13 11.24
C LEU A 151 4.44 -20.24 10.35
N GLU A 152 3.82 -19.12 9.96
CA GLU A 152 2.75 -19.09 8.96
C GLU A 152 3.35 -19.05 7.53
N GLU A 153 3.11 -20.11 6.76
CA GLU A 153 3.56 -20.20 5.37
C GLU A 153 2.62 -19.41 4.45
N HIS A 154 3.17 -18.44 3.71
CA HIS A 154 2.42 -17.63 2.75
C HIS A 154 2.56 -18.12 1.29
N GLY A 155 3.32 -19.21 1.08
CA GLY A 155 3.53 -19.86 -0.21
C GLY A 155 4.44 -19.08 -1.17
N VAL A 156 4.18 -19.23 -2.48
CA VAL A 156 5.01 -18.62 -3.54
C VAL A 156 4.90 -17.10 -3.50
N PHE A 157 6.03 -16.45 -3.26
CA PHE A 157 6.18 -15.01 -3.22
C PHE A 157 6.41 -14.40 -4.60
N PHE A 158 7.38 -14.94 -5.35
CA PHE A 158 7.68 -14.61 -6.75
C PHE A 158 8.50 -15.72 -7.38
N GLY A 159 8.47 -15.83 -8.72
CA GLY A 159 9.20 -16.85 -9.46
C GLY A 159 10.26 -16.29 -10.41
N GLY A 160 10.98 -17.19 -11.07
CA GLY A 160 11.95 -16.87 -12.13
C GLY A 160 13.38 -16.65 -11.66
N VAL A 161 13.72 -17.05 -10.43
CA VAL A 161 15.10 -17.03 -9.94
C VAL A 161 15.90 -18.15 -10.62
N ASN A 162 17.06 -17.82 -11.19
CA ASN A 162 17.92 -18.82 -11.81
C ASN A 162 18.71 -19.62 -10.76
N THR A 163 18.39 -20.91 -10.63
CA THR A 163 18.97 -21.84 -9.64
C THR A 163 20.22 -22.58 -10.12
N SER A 164 20.69 -22.30 -11.34
CA SER A 164 21.87 -22.98 -11.93
C SER A 164 23.21 -22.36 -11.52
N SER A 165 23.19 -21.28 -10.75
CA SER A 165 24.37 -20.51 -10.32
C SER A 165 24.36 -20.27 -8.82
N LYS A 166 25.49 -19.82 -8.27
CA LYS A 166 25.56 -19.40 -6.86
C LYS A 166 24.62 -18.21 -6.64
N LEU A 167 23.85 -18.27 -5.56
CA LEU A 167 22.92 -17.21 -5.16
C LEU A 167 23.35 -16.64 -3.83
N TRP A 168 23.24 -15.33 -3.67
CA TRP A 168 23.34 -14.64 -2.39
C TRP A 168 21.99 -14.06 -2.04
N ALA A 169 21.66 -14.03 -0.75
CA ALA A 169 20.50 -13.30 -0.26
C ALA A 169 20.72 -11.80 -0.47
N VAL A 170 19.69 -11.08 -0.92
CA VAL A 170 19.68 -9.61 -0.97
C VAL A 170 18.52 -9.06 -0.16
N LEU A 171 18.78 -8.03 0.64
CA LEU A 171 17.80 -7.28 1.39
C LEU A 171 17.98 -5.78 1.06
N ASP A 172 16.89 -5.03 0.96
CA ASP A 172 16.93 -3.56 0.95
C ASP A 172 16.17 -3.04 2.18
N ILE A 173 16.95 -2.62 3.19
CA ILE A 173 16.46 -2.15 4.50
C ILE A 173 15.83 -0.77 4.31
N TYR A 174 14.59 -0.78 3.81
CA TYR A 174 13.85 0.40 3.41
C TYR A 174 12.55 0.56 4.22
N GLY A 175 12.12 1.81 4.36
CA GLY A 175 10.80 2.14 4.86
C GLY A 175 10.71 1.91 6.35
N ASN A 176 9.59 1.35 6.81
CA ASN A 176 9.34 1.17 8.23
C ASN A 176 10.37 0.25 8.90
N THR A 177 11.02 -0.65 8.16
CA THR A 177 12.06 -1.53 8.69
C THR A 177 13.38 -0.78 8.81
N VAL A 178 13.88 -0.65 10.04
CA VAL A 178 15.12 0.07 10.36
C VAL A 178 16.27 -0.88 10.65
N ALA A 179 16.03 -1.99 11.35
CA ALA A 179 17.07 -2.97 11.68
C ALA A 179 16.56 -4.41 11.59
N VAL A 180 17.41 -5.28 11.07
CA VAL A 180 17.15 -6.72 10.89
C VAL A 180 18.34 -7.58 11.33
N GLU A 181 18.06 -8.82 11.72
CA GLU A 181 19.07 -9.80 12.17
C GLU A 181 18.92 -11.12 11.42
N PHE A 182 20.01 -11.69 10.92
CA PHE A 182 20.02 -13.10 10.49
C PHE A 182 19.98 -14.01 11.73
N VAL A 183 19.01 -14.91 11.78
CA VAL A 183 18.81 -15.83 12.91
C VAL A 183 19.38 -17.20 12.57
N ASP A 184 20.17 -17.76 13.50
CA ASP A 184 20.59 -19.16 13.42
C ASP A 184 19.39 -20.07 13.74
N PRO A 185 18.97 -20.94 12.82
CA PRO A 185 17.84 -21.85 13.02
C PRO A 185 18.01 -22.76 14.25
N ASN A 186 19.25 -23.08 14.63
CA ASN A 186 19.54 -23.91 15.80
C ASN A 186 19.27 -23.18 17.13
N THR A 187 18.98 -21.87 17.09
CA THR A 187 18.66 -21.05 18.26
C THR A 187 17.16 -20.79 18.44
N LEU A 188 16.30 -21.32 17.55
CA LEU A 188 14.85 -21.23 17.66
C LEU A 188 14.32 -22.33 18.60
N ASN A 189 13.97 -21.98 19.84
CA ASN A 189 13.37 -22.92 20.81
C ASN A 189 11.86 -23.12 20.55
N PRO A 190 11.32 -24.36 20.56
CA PRO A 190 9.87 -24.62 20.37
C PRO A 190 8.93 -24.29 21.54
N GLU A 191 9.42 -23.76 22.68
CA GLU A 191 8.68 -23.80 23.97
C GLU A 191 7.77 -22.60 24.30
N PHE A 192 7.49 -21.67 23.38
CA PHE A 192 6.64 -20.49 23.67
C PHE A 192 5.15 -20.63 23.32
N ILE A 193 4.64 -21.84 23.10
CA ILE A 193 3.20 -22.08 22.88
C ILE A 193 2.70 -23.19 23.80
N SER A 194 2.36 -22.84 25.03
CA SER A 194 1.36 -23.59 25.79
C SER A 194 0.62 -22.68 26.78
N ASP A 195 -0.70 -22.71 26.64
CA ASP A 195 -1.70 -22.63 27.69
C ASP A 195 -2.12 -21.25 28.25
N SER A 196 -3.29 -20.80 27.78
CA SER A 196 -4.37 -20.37 28.69
C SER A 196 -5.71 -20.37 27.96
N SER A 197 -6.36 -21.52 27.94
CA SER A 197 -7.82 -21.62 27.80
C SER A 197 -8.40 -22.08 29.15
N GLN A 198 -9.66 -21.67 29.41
CA GLN A 198 -10.49 -21.94 30.60
C GLN A 198 -10.35 -20.89 31.72
N ASN A 199 -11.40 -20.31 32.30
CA ASN A 199 -12.85 -20.43 32.18
C ASN A 199 -13.43 -19.18 32.90
N ASN A 200 -14.59 -18.65 32.48
CA ASN A 200 -15.72 -18.53 33.40
C ASN A 200 -17.03 -18.17 32.69
N SER A 201 -18.07 -18.74 33.27
CA SER A 201 -19.43 -18.96 32.81
C SER A 201 -20.36 -17.74 32.83
N ILE A 202 -21.25 -17.75 31.84
CA ILE A 202 -22.65 -17.28 31.79
C ILE A 202 -23.24 -16.73 33.11
N LEU A 203 -23.76 -15.49 33.04
CA LEU A 203 -25.01 -15.09 33.70
C LEU A 203 -25.81 -14.16 32.78
N THR A 204 -27.10 -14.49 32.63
CA THR A 204 -28.17 -13.74 31.96
C THR A 204 -28.56 -12.48 32.74
N GLY A 205 -28.84 -11.39 32.04
CA GLY A 205 -29.48 -10.20 32.62
C GLY A 205 -29.89 -9.20 31.54
N SER A 206 -31.17 -8.86 31.52
CA SER A 206 -31.93 -8.10 30.53
C SER A 206 -31.83 -6.57 30.64
N ASN A 207 -32.03 -5.92 29.48
CA ASN A 207 -32.61 -4.59 29.18
C ASN A 207 -31.95 -3.27 29.66
N GLU A 208 -31.73 -2.42 28.65
CA GLU A 208 -31.97 -0.95 28.50
C GLU A 208 -30.81 -0.40 27.66
N GLY A 209 -30.94 0.23 26.48
CA GLY A 209 -31.91 1.19 25.99
C GLY A 209 -31.13 2.48 25.64
N GLN A 210 -31.10 2.87 24.36
CA GLN A 210 -30.67 4.19 23.81
C GLN A 210 -29.13 4.42 23.71
N ASN A 211 -28.52 5.00 22.66
CA ASN A 211 -28.98 5.89 21.58
C ASN A 211 -28.20 5.61 20.28
N SER A 212 -28.94 5.51 19.18
CA SER A 212 -28.45 5.54 17.79
C SER A 212 -28.28 6.99 17.32
N SER A 213 -27.07 7.41 17.01
CA SER A 213 -26.80 8.66 16.30
C SER A 213 -26.91 8.44 14.79
N ALA A 214 -28.00 8.92 14.19
CA ALA A 214 -28.28 8.87 12.76
C ALA A 214 -27.37 9.82 11.95
N MET A 215 -26.95 9.39 10.75
CA MET A 215 -26.19 10.21 9.80
C MET A 215 -27.07 11.27 9.16
N ASN A 216 -26.70 12.55 9.30
CA ASN A 216 -27.29 13.66 8.55
C ASN A 216 -26.32 14.09 7.44
N PHE A 217 -26.48 13.53 6.23
CA PHE A 217 -25.96 14.12 4.99
C PHE A 217 -27.14 14.30 4.02
N GLU A 218 -27.28 15.48 3.41
CA GLU A 218 -28.31 15.72 2.38
C GLU A 218 -27.92 14.99 1.08
N ILE A 219 -28.55 13.84 0.83
CA ILE A 219 -28.35 13.04 -0.39
C ILE A 219 -29.20 13.65 -1.52
N ASN A 220 -28.56 14.30 -2.50
CA ASN A 220 -29.23 14.75 -3.72
C ASN A 220 -28.96 13.78 -4.91
N GLN A 221 -30.04 13.41 -5.62
CA GLN A 221 -30.12 12.40 -6.70
C GLN A 221 -29.25 12.80 -7.94
N PHE A 222 -28.67 11.95 -8.80
CA PHE A 222 -28.87 10.55 -9.20
C PHE A 222 -27.51 9.93 -9.59
N LEU A 223 -27.01 8.97 -8.81
CA LEU A 223 -25.95 8.07 -9.28
C LEU A 223 -26.54 6.66 -9.40
N SER A 224 -26.47 6.08 -10.59
CA SER A 224 -26.89 4.71 -10.85
C SER A 224 -25.71 3.86 -11.30
N PHE A 225 -25.87 2.54 -11.34
CA PHE A 225 -24.91 1.64 -11.95
C PHE A 225 -24.97 1.75 -13.49
N HIS A 226 -23.81 1.66 -14.12
CA HIS A 226 -23.69 1.65 -15.58
C HIS A 226 -24.37 0.41 -16.19
N THR A 227 -24.86 0.52 -17.43
CA THR A 227 -25.50 -0.60 -18.15
C THR A 227 -24.51 -1.71 -18.50
N THR A 228 -23.26 -1.38 -18.76
CA THR A 228 -22.14 -2.34 -18.86
C THR A 228 -21.86 -2.96 -17.49
N HIS A 229 -22.11 -4.26 -17.38
CA HIS A 229 -21.84 -5.05 -16.18
C HIS A 229 -21.45 -6.49 -16.56
N GLY A 230 -20.91 -7.23 -15.61
CA GLY A 230 -20.55 -8.64 -15.79
C GLY A 230 -21.76 -9.53 -16.08
N LYS A 231 -21.51 -10.66 -16.75
CA LYS A 231 -22.56 -11.62 -17.21
C LYS A 231 -23.46 -12.12 -16.08
N ASN A 232 -22.92 -12.20 -14.86
CA ASN A 232 -23.59 -12.75 -13.69
C ASN A 232 -24.24 -11.69 -12.78
N VAL A 233 -24.44 -10.47 -13.28
CA VAL A 233 -25.14 -9.37 -12.58
C VAL A 233 -26.56 -9.18 -13.13
N SER A 234 -27.48 -8.78 -12.26
CA SER A 234 -28.80 -8.24 -12.59
C SER A 234 -29.02 -6.90 -11.90
N LEU A 235 -29.28 -5.85 -12.69
CA LEU A 235 -29.62 -4.51 -12.21
C LEU A 235 -31.14 -4.38 -12.00
N LYS A 236 -31.56 -3.69 -10.93
CA LYS A 236 -32.96 -3.48 -10.54
C LYS A 236 -33.20 -2.01 -10.17
N THR A 237 -34.47 -1.65 -10.00
CA THR A 237 -34.91 -0.33 -9.47
C THR A 237 -34.18 0.83 -10.16
N ASN A 238 -34.35 0.95 -11.48
CA ASN A 238 -33.68 1.98 -12.29
C ASN A 238 -32.14 1.98 -12.19
N ARG A 239 -31.53 0.80 -12.05
CA ARG A 239 -30.07 0.59 -11.92
C ARG A 239 -29.45 1.13 -10.64
N THR A 240 -30.22 1.40 -9.59
CA THR A 240 -29.65 1.73 -8.28
C THR A 240 -29.32 0.50 -7.45
N ILE A 241 -29.89 -0.67 -7.79
CA ILE A 241 -29.60 -1.94 -7.09
C ILE A 241 -28.94 -2.91 -8.06
N ALA A 242 -27.85 -3.55 -7.62
CA ALA A 242 -27.15 -4.57 -8.39
C ALA A 242 -27.02 -5.86 -7.57
N SER A 243 -27.36 -6.99 -8.20
CA SER A 243 -27.39 -8.30 -7.55
C SER A 243 -26.67 -9.37 -8.37
N ARG A 244 -25.98 -10.27 -7.69
CA ARG A 244 -25.40 -11.47 -8.29
C ARG A 244 -26.50 -12.50 -8.58
N LYS A 245 -26.48 -13.11 -9.76
CA LYS A 245 -27.39 -14.20 -10.14
C LYS A 245 -27.14 -15.44 -9.27
N GLN A 246 -28.20 -16.18 -8.95
CA GLN A 246 -28.12 -17.37 -8.11
C GLN A 246 -27.28 -18.46 -8.79
N GLY A 247 -26.35 -19.07 -8.03
CA GLY A 247 -25.48 -20.15 -8.51
C GLY A 247 -24.20 -19.68 -9.23
N SER A 248 -24.02 -18.37 -9.42
CA SER A 248 -22.80 -17.79 -9.99
C SER A 248 -21.86 -17.28 -8.88
N ASN A 249 -20.55 -17.52 -9.03
CA ASN A 249 -19.49 -17.07 -8.10
C ASN A 249 -18.38 -16.24 -8.77
N SER A 250 -18.46 -16.00 -10.08
CA SER A 250 -17.48 -15.21 -10.85
C SER A 250 -18.18 -14.22 -11.79
N LEU A 251 -17.41 -13.32 -12.41
CA LEU A 251 -17.89 -12.39 -13.46
C LEU A 251 -19.06 -11.49 -13.03
N ALA A 252 -19.05 -11.03 -11.77
CA ALA A 252 -20.09 -10.17 -11.18
C ALA A 252 -19.65 -8.71 -11.06
N TYR A 253 -19.07 -8.15 -12.14
CA TYR A 253 -18.55 -6.77 -12.19
C TYR A 253 -19.65 -5.72 -12.37
N ILE A 254 -19.53 -4.59 -11.69
CA ILE A 254 -20.47 -3.47 -11.72
C ILE A 254 -19.68 -2.17 -11.67
N PHE A 255 -20.11 -1.13 -12.40
CA PHE A 255 -19.45 0.18 -12.45
C PHE A 255 -20.45 1.29 -12.16
N THR A 256 -19.99 2.42 -11.63
CA THR A 256 -20.80 3.64 -11.58
C THR A 256 -21.11 4.16 -12.99
N GLU A 257 -22.26 4.81 -13.18
CA GLU A 257 -22.70 5.30 -14.49
C GLU A 257 -21.80 6.41 -15.07
N ARG A 258 -21.26 7.27 -14.22
CA ARG A 258 -20.38 8.38 -14.60
C ARG A 258 -19.12 8.40 -13.75
N CYS A 259 -18.15 9.20 -14.21
CA CYS A 259 -16.98 9.52 -13.41
C CYS A 259 -17.40 10.14 -12.08
N LEU A 260 -16.66 9.83 -11.02
CA LEU A 260 -16.78 10.49 -9.73
C LEU A 260 -16.12 11.86 -9.80
N LYS A 261 -16.72 12.85 -9.14
CA LYS A 261 -16.05 14.14 -8.87
C LYS A 261 -15.13 13.95 -7.66
N LEU A 262 -14.01 14.66 -7.63
CA LEU A 262 -13.17 14.70 -6.42
C LEU A 262 -13.98 15.30 -5.27
N GLU A 263 -13.77 14.80 -4.06
CA GLU A 263 -14.52 15.06 -2.83
C GLU A 263 -16.01 14.65 -2.83
N GLU A 264 -16.50 14.03 -3.92
CA GLU A 264 -17.85 13.44 -3.95
C GLU A 264 -17.90 12.20 -3.06
N LYS A 265 -18.88 12.14 -2.15
CA LYS A 265 -19.12 10.95 -1.33
C LYS A 265 -20.19 10.10 -1.96
N VAL A 266 -19.84 8.89 -2.38
CA VAL A 266 -20.76 7.88 -2.91
C VAL A 266 -21.16 6.93 -1.79
N VAL A 267 -22.46 6.76 -1.57
CA VAL A 267 -22.99 5.96 -0.48
C VAL A 267 -23.60 4.67 -1.03
N VAL A 268 -23.10 3.54 -0.54
CA VAL A 268 -23.53 2.19 -0.91
C VAL A 268 -24.01 1.44 0.31
N GLU A 269 -25.17 0.81 0.22
CA GLU A 269 -25.74 -0.06 1.24
C GLU A 269 -25.60 -1.53 0.86
N ILE A 270 -25.27 -2.39 1.83
CA ILE A 270 -25.28 -3.84 1.68
C ILE A 270 -26.70 -4.36 1.88
N CYS A 271 -27.35 -4.78 0.79
CA CYS A 271 -28.75 -5.22 0.85
C CYS A 271 -28.89 -6.72 1.16
N ARG A 272 -28.00 -7.56 0.62
CA ARG A 272 -28.05 -9.02 0.87
C ARG A 272 -26.68 -9.67 0.90
N THR A 273 -26.47 -10.53 1.88
CA THR A 273 -25.31 -11.41 1.99
C THR A 273 -25.71 -12.89 1.85
N ASN A 274 -24.78 -13.72 1.42
CA ASN A 274 -24.92 -15.16 1.28
C ASN A 274 -23.64 -15.84 1.83
N PRO A 275 -23.67 -16.30 3.09
CA PRO A 275 -22.49 -16.83 3.78
C PRO A 275 -21.96 -18.14 3.19
N LYS A 276 -22.65 -18.75 2.21
CA LYS A 276 -22.16 -19.94 1.49
C LYS A 276 -20.96 -19.65 0.59
N TYR A 277 -20.69 -18.39 0.26
CA TYR A 277 -19.58 -17.98 -0.58
C TYR A 277 -18.47 -17.37 0.27
N ASN A 278 -17.26 -17.91 0.13
CA ASN A 278 -16.07 -17.42 0.83
C ASN A 278 -15.48 -16.18 0.13
N GLY A 279 -14.84 -15.31 0.89
CA GLY A 279 -14.20 -14.08 0.40
C GLY A 279 -14.81 -12.82 1.02
N SER A 280 -14.56 -11.67 0.39
CA SER A 280 -15.13 -10.38 0.77
C SER A 280 -15.60 -9.63 -0.47
N LEU A 281 -16.42 -8.58 -0.30
CA LEU A 281 -16.78 -7.69 -1.39
C LEU A 281 -15.50 -7.06 -1.94
N LEU A 282 -15.30 -7.13 -3.25
CA LEU A 282 -14.19 -6.47 -3.92
C LEU A 282 -14.69 -5.17 -4.54
N TYR A 283 -13.95 -4.10 -4.33
CA TYR A 283 -14.19 -2.82 -4.95
C TYR A 283 -12.87 -2.17 -5.37
N GLY A 284 -12.96 -1.18 -6.24
CA GLY A 284 -11.80 -0.44 -6.70
C GLY A 284 -12.18 0.79 -7.51
N ILE A 285 -11.17 1.54 -7.89
CA ILE A 285 -11.29 2.64 -8.84
C ILE A 285 -10.71 2.19 -10.18
N THR A 286 -11.28 2.65 -11.29
CA THR A 286 -10.73 2.45 -12.63
C THR A 286 -10.76 3.74 -13.44
N SER A 287 -9.79 3.91 -14.32
CA SER A 287 -9.81 4.95 -15.36
C SER A 287 -10.36 4.47 -16.70
N CYS A 288 -10.76 3.19 -16.79
CA CYS A 288 -11.46 2.67 -17.95
C CYS A 288 -12.91 3.19 -18.02
N ASN A 289 -13.29 3.76 -19.16
CA ASN A 289 -14.69 4.16 -19.40
C ASN A 289 -15.59 2.91 -19.54
N PRO A 290 -16.60 2.72 -18.68
CA PRO A 290 -17.49 1.55 -18.73
C PRO A 290 -18.26 1.42 -20.05
N SER A 291 -18.52 2.51 -20.77
CA SER A 291 -19.16 2.47 -22.09
C SER A 291 -18.30 1.82 -23.18
N THR A 292 -16.98 1.78 -23.00
CA THR A 292 -16.03 1.18 -23.96
C THR A 292 -15.58 -0.22 -23.57
N LEU A 293 -15.93 -0.69 -22.37
CA LEU A 293 -15.58 -2.03 -21.89
C LEU A 293 -16.45 -3.10 -22.54
N ASN A 294 -15.84 -4.23 -22.92
CA ASN A 294 -16.55 -5.41 -23.40
C ASN A 294 -16.77 -6.39 -22.23
N PRO A 295 -18.02 -6.68 -21.82
CA PRO A 295 -18.31 -7.61 -20.72
C PRO A 295 -17.75 -9.02 -20.88
N ASN A 296 -17.50 -9.46 -22.12
CA ASN A 296 -16.96 -10.81 -22.39
C ASN A 296 -15.45 -10.91 -22.17
N HIS A 297 -14.74 -9.78 -22.03
CA HIS A 297 -13.30 -9.75 -21.81
C HIS A 297 -12.94 -9.52 -20.33
N PHE A 298 -13.93 -9.49 -19.44
CA PHE A 298 -13.64 -9.44 -18.01
C PHE A 298 -13.06 -10.78 -17.54
N PRO A 299 -11.97 -10.76 -16.76
CA PRO A 299 -11.38 -11.99 -16.23
C PRO A 299 -12.32 -12.61 -15.20
N GLU A 300 -12.32 -13.94 -15.11
CA GLU A 300 -13.11 -14.65 -14.09
C GLU A 300 -12.64 -14.29 -12.68
N ASN A 301 -11.33 -14.11 -12.52
CA ASN A 301 -10.72 -13.61 -11.30
C ASN A 301 -10.46 -12.09 -11.41
N ALA A 302 -11.03 -11.30 -10.50
CA ALA A 302 -10.79 -9.85 -10.46
C ALA A 302 -9.34 -9.48 -10.14
N ASP A 303 -8.58 -10.41 -9.56
CA ASP A 303 -7.17 -10.19 -9.27
C ASP A 303 -6.34 -9.99 -10.54
N ASP A 304 -6.75 -10.57 -11.66
CA ASP A 304 -6.06 -10.43 -12.95
C ASP A 304 -6.12 -8.97 -13.48
N LEU A 305 -6.98 -8.13 -12.91
CA LEU A 305 -7.03 -6.71 -13.22
C LEU A 305 -5.96 -5.88 -12.47
N LEU A 306 -5.25 -6.41 -11.45
CA LEU A 306 -4.19 -5.65 -10.77
C LEU A 306 -2.94 -5.41 -11.63
N ASP A 307 -2.67 -6.30 -12.57
CA ASP A 307 -1.52 -6.15 -13.46
C ASP A 307 -1.77 -5.06 -14.52
N ARG A 308 -2.97 -4.48 -14.52
CA ARG A 308 -3.40 -3.42 -15.42
C ARG A 308 -3.27 -2.05 -14.73
N PRO A 309 -2.50 -1.10 -15.31
CA PRO A 309 -2.32 0.22 -14.72
C PRO A 309 -3.61 1.05 -14.63
N GLU A 310 -4.68 0.66 -15.33
CA GLU A 310 -5.97 1.35 -15.35
C GLU A 310 -6.91 0.96 -14.18
N TYR A 311 -6.50 0.02 -13.31
CA TYR A 311 -7.33 -0.50 -12.21
C TYR A 311 -6.59 -0.44 -10.87
N TRP A 312 -7.27 0.13 -9.87
CA TRP A 312 -6.80 0.20 -8.49
C TRP A 312 -7.77 -0.59 -7.61
N ILE A 313 -7.37 -1.80 -7.20
CA ILE A 313 -8.27 -2.77 -6.56
C ILE A 313 -7.90 -2.98 -5.10
N VAL A 314 -8.90 -2.91 -4.22
CA VAL A 314 -8.74 -3.24 -2.80
C VAL A 314 -9.04 -4.72 -2.60
N ARG A 315 -8.01 -5.52 -2.37
CA ARG A 315 -8.12 -6.98 -2.18
C ARG A 315 -8.39 -7.43 -0.75
N ASN A 316 -8.33 -6.52 0.22
CA ASN A 316 -8.42 -6.89 1.62
C ASN A 316 -9.16 -5.81 2.40
N ASP A 317 -10.43 -5.60 2.04
CA ASP A 317 -11.30 -4.92 2.95
C ASP A 317 -11.52 -5.83 4.17
N SER A 318 -10.94 -5.42 5.30
CA SER A 318 -11.07 -6.08 6.62
C SER A 318 -12.50 -6.01 7.16
N ASN A 319 -13.41 -5.34 6.45
CA ASN A 319 -14.79 -5.21 6.82
C ASN A 319 -15.55 -6.54 6.66
N CYS A 320 -16.00 -7.10 7.77
CA CYS A 320 -17.12 -8.05 7.74
C CYS A 320 -18.38 -7.28 7.32
N TYR A 321 -19.01 -7.63 6.19
CA TYR A 321 -20.21 -6.95 5.73
C TYR A 321 -21.47 -7.68 6.18
N GLU A 322 -22.35 -6.93 6.84
CA GLU A 322 -23.68 -7.35 7.29
C GLU A 322 -24.75 -6.60 6.50
N VAL A 323 -25.96 -7.17 6.46
CA VAL A 323 -27.09 -6.53 5.78
C VAL A 323 -27.46 -5.25 6.54
N GLY A 324 -27.57 -4.14 5.82
CA GLY A 324 -27.81 -2.80 6.37
C GLY A 324 -26.54 -1.98 6.60
N ASP A 325 -25.34 -2.56 6.41
CA ASP A 325 -24.10 -1.78 6.46
C ASP A 325 -24.07 -0.72 5.36
N THR A 326 -23.64 0.49 5.73
CA THR A 326 -23.45 1.63 4.81
C THR A 326 -21.97 1.91 4.62
N ILE A 327 -21.55 1.98 3.37
CA ILE A 327 -20.16 2.24 2.96
C ILE A 327 -20.12 3.53 2.17
N VAL A 328 -19.21 4.42 2.55
CA VAL A 328 -18.98 5.70 1.89
C VAL A 328 -17.63 5.67 1.19
N TYR A 329 -17.63 5.98 -0.10
CA TYR A 329 -16.44 6.09 -0.94
C TYR A 329 -16.25 7.54 -1.37
N SER A 330 -15.04 8.09 -1.23
CA SER A 330 -14.68 9.41 -1.77
C SER A 330 -13.24 9.43 -2.26
N ILE A 331 -12.91 10.36 -3.16
CA ILE A 331 -11.56 10.54 -3.71
C ILE A 331 -11.13 11.98 -3.43
N SER A 332 -10.02 12.18 -2.74
CA SER A 332 -9.56 13.53 -2.40
C SER A 332 -8.98 14.28 -3.60
N THR A 333 -8.76 15.59 -3.47
CA THR A 333 -8.06 16.39 -4.48
C THR A 333 -6.63 15.92 -4.78
N GLU A 334 -5.99 15.24 -3.84
CA GLU A 334 -4.65 14.65 -3.96
C GLU A 334 -4.68 13.21 -4.51
N GLY A 335 -5.87 12.69 -4.81
CA GLY A 335 -6.06 11.32 -5.30
C GLY A 335 -6.10 10.27 -4.19
N GLU A 336 -6.27 10.65 -2.93
CA GLU A 336 -6.47 9.68 -1.85
C GLU A 336 -7.90 9.13 -1.90
N VAL A 337 -8.07 7.83 -2.11
CA VAL A 337 -9.37 7.16 -2.00
C VAL A 337 -9.62 6.81 -0.54
N ILE A 338 -10.72 7.34 -0.01
CA ILE A 338 -11.16 7.15 1.35
C ILE A 338 -12.39 6.25 1.34
N VAL A 339 -12.34 5.15 2.09
CA VAL A 339 -13.48 4.25 2.28
C VAL A 339 -13.81 4.13 3.76
N MET A 340 -15.08 4.36 4.08
CA MET A 340 -15.57 4.41 5.45
C MET A 340 -16.81 3.53 5.59
N LYS A 341 -16.81 2.63 6.55
CA LYS A 341 -17.95 1.78 6.89
C LYS A 341 -18.63 2.31 8.15
N ASN A 342 -19.94 2.56 8.13
CA ASN A 342 -20.76 2.95 9.29
C ASN A 342 -20.13 4.05 10.19
N CYS A 343 -19.43 5.03 9.61
CA CYS A 343 -18.69 6.08 10.34
C CYS A 343 -17.51 5.60 11.22
N ASP A 344 -16.99 4.38 11.03
CA ASP A 344 -15.76 3.92 11.71
C ASP A 344 -14.52 4.65 11.14
N TYR A 345 -13.59 5.02 12.02
CA TYR A 345 -12.34 5.72 11.69
C TYR A 345 -11.26 4.81 11.09
N LYS A 346 -11.55 3.52 10.88
CA LYS A 346 -10.69 2.59 10.12
C LYS A 346 -10.78 2.89 8.63
N LEU A 347 -9.89 3.77 8.17
CA LEU A 347 -9.86 4.24 6.79
C LEU A 347 -9.03 3.28 5.93
N SER A 348 -9.65 2.68 4.91
CA SER A 348 -8.89 2.09 3.80
C SER A 348 -8.45 3.22 2.88
N LYS A 349 -7.13 3.42 2.77
CA LYS A 349 -6.50 4.52 2.01
C LYS A 349 -5.62 3.94 0.92
N PHE A 350 -5.89 4.31 -0.33
CA PHE A 350 -5.00 4.06 -1.47
C PHE A 350 -5.04 5.26 -2.40
N HIS A 351 -3.98 5.44 -3.20
CA HIS A 351 -3.88 6.59 -4.09
C HIS A 351 -4.19 6.20 -5.53
N VAL A 352 -4.95 7.06 -6.20
CA VAL A 352 -5.27 7.01 -7.62
C VAL A 352 -4.72 8.27 -8.28
N ASP A 353 -4.62 8.28 -9.61
CA ASP A 353 -4.27 9.49 -10.35
C ASP A 353 -5.51 10.39 -10.51
N PRO A 354 -5.63 11.51 -9.76
CA PRO A 354 -6.84 12.34 -9.77
C PRO A 354 -6.99 13.16 -11.07
N THR A 355 -5.98 13.13 -11.95
CA THR A 355 -6.03 13.82 -13.25
C THR A 355 -6.81 13.04 -14.30
N GLN A 356 -7.07 11.75 -14.05
CA GLN A 356 -7.82 10.89 -14.95
C GLN A 356 -9.32 10.93 -14.62
N PRO A 357 -10.22 10.65 -15.58
CA PRO A 357 -11.61 10.36 -15.28
C PRO A 357 -11.70 9.02 -14.53
N LEU A 358 -12.29 9.00 -13.34
CA LEU A 358 -12.29 7.84 -12.46
C LEU A 358 -13.71 7.32 -12.19
N TRP A 359 -13.90 6.01 -12.28
CA TRP A 359 -15.14 5.31 -11.93
C TRP A 359 -14.91 4.39 -10.75
N LEU A 360 -15.92 4.29 -9.88
CA LEU A 360 -15.95 3.26 -8.85
C LEU A 360 -16.55 1.99 -9.45
N PHE A 361 -15.93 0.86 -9.12
CA PHE A 361 -16.41 -0.44 -9.57
C PHE A 361 -16.39 -1.46 -8.44
N PHE A 362 -17.23 -2.48 -8.59
CA PHE A 362 -17.41 -3.56 -7.65
C PHE A 362 -17.31 -4.90 -8.39
N ASN A 363 -16.80 -5.91 -7.72
CA ASN A 363 -17.05 -7.30 -8.06
C ASN A 363 -17.76 -7.95 -6.87
N LEU A 364 -19.00 -8.40 -7.08
CA LEU A 364 -19.74 -9.16 -6.08
C LEU A 364 -19.17 -10.58 -6.00
N ILE A 365 -17.92 -10.74 -5.63
CA ILE A 365 -17.31 -12.00 -5.25
C ILE A 365 -17.51 -12.20 -3.74
N GLY A 366 -17.58 -13.45 -3.28
CA GLY A 366 -17.77 -13.76 -1.86
C GLY A 366 -19.19 -13.51 -1.33
N PRO A 367 -19.35 -13.18 -0.03
CA PRO A 367 -20.62 -13.28 0.67
C PRO A 367 -21.58 -12.15 0.28
N VAL A 368 -21.11 -10.94 -0.03
CA VAL A 368 -22.01 -9.87 -0.48
C VAL A 368 -22.58 -10.24 -1.86
N SER A 369 -23.91 -10.25 -1.96
CA SER A 369 -24.63 -10.70 -3.17
C SER A 369 -25.56 -9.66 -3.75
N GLU A 370 -25.87 -8.59 -3.01
CA GLU A 370 -26.63 -7.44 -3.50
C GLU A 370 -26.22 -6.17 -2.77
N ILE A 371 -26.04 -5.09 -3.54
CA ILE A 371 -25.72 -3.74 -3.06
C ILE A 371 -26.67 -2.72 -3.68
N SER A 372 -26.92 -1.62 -2.98
CA SER A 372 -27.72 -0.49 -3.43
C SER A 372 -26.91 0.81 -3.37
N LEU A 373 -26.96 1.59 -4.45
CA LEU A 373 -26.48 2.98 -4.46
C LEU A 373 -27.58 3.87 -3.85
N LEU A 374 -27.31 4.40 -2.65
CA LEU A 374 -28.23 5.31 -1.96
C LEU A 374 -28.15 6.74 -2.53
N GLY A 375 -26.97 7.14 -3.03
CA GLY A 375 -26.78 8.41 -3.72
C GLY A 375 -25.35 8.95 -3.61
N SER A 376 -25.17 10.21 -3.97
CA SER A 376 -23.87 10.91 -3.93
C SER A 376 -24.01 12.33 -3.37
N SER A 377 -23.07 12.82 -2.55
CA SER A 377 -23.03 14.23 -2.14
C SER A 377 -22.15 15.07 -3.07
N VAL A 378 -22.58 16.30 -3.40
CA VAL A 378 -21.72 17.25 -4.15
C VAL A 378 -20.66 17.83 -3.19
N PRO A 379 -19.41 18.10 -3.64
CA PRO A 379 -18.40 18.76 -2.81
C PRO A 379 -18.91 20.09 -2.26
N GLU A 380 -18.73 20.31 -0.96
CA GLU A 380 -19.11 21.53 -0.24
C GLU A 380 -18.29 22.72 -0.74
N THR A 381 -18.73 23.37 -1.82
CA THR A 381 -18.47 24.79 -2.03
C THR A 381 -19.79 25.54 -1.95
N ALA A 382 -20.28 25.75 -0.72
CA ALA A 382 -21.22 26.80 -0.38
C ALA A 382 -21.18 27.05 1.13
N VAL A 383 -20.74 28.26 1.50
CA VAL A 383 -20.95 28.95 2.80
C VAL A 383 -20.47 28.24 4.07
N PHE A 384 -19.20 28.45 4.43
CA PHE A 384 -18.88 28.68 5.84
C PHE A 384 -18.83 30.20 6.07
N ASP A 385 -19.99 30.74 6.44
CA ASP A 385 -20.10 32.07 7.03
C ASP A 385 -19.26 32.12 8.30
N ILE A 386 -18.17 32.90 8.26
CA ILE A 386 -17.31 33.23 9.41
C ILE A 386 -18.03 34.21 10.37
N ALA A 387 -19.36 34.30 10.31
CA ALA A 387 -20.15 35.29 11.04
C ALA A 387 -20.64 34.84 12.43
N ASN A 388 -20.72 33.53 12.73
CA ASN A 388 -21.47 33.05 13.91
C ASN A 388 -20.63 32.48 15.06
N HIS A 389 -19.33 32.79 15.14
CA HIS A 389 -18.50 32.35 16.28
C HIS A 389 -17.78 33.47 17.06
N PHE A 390 -18.20 34.72 16.89
CA PHE A 390 -17.67 35.87 17.66
C PHE A 390 -18.75 36.79 18.27
N GLU A 391 -19.92 36.26 18.62
CA GLU A 391 -20.78 36.93 19.60
C GLU A 391 -20.41 36.47 21.01
N GLY A 392 -19.53 37.22 21.67
CA GLY A 392 -19.30 36.99 23.10
C GLY A 392 -18.03 37.51 23.73
N MET A 393 -17.33 38.52 23.21
CA MET A 393 -16.33 39.25 24.01
C MET A 393 -16.04 40.64 23.43
N LYS A 394 -16.60 41.67 24.05
CA LYS A 394 -16.26 43.08 23.81
C LYS A 394 -14.96 43.41 24.53
N VAL A 395 -13.91 43.81 23.81
CA VAL A 395 -12.80 44.59 24.38
C VAL A 395 -12.38 45.66 23.37
N SER A 396 -12.34 46.90 23.83
CA SER A 396 -12.04 48.13 23.10
C SER A 396 -10.53 48.34 22.89
N LEU A 397 -10.17 48.91 21.74
CA LEU A 397 -8.82 49.36 21.39
C LEU A 397 -8.48 50.72 22.04
N PRO A 398 -7.18 51.00 22.20
CA PRO A 398 -6.65 52.25 21.65
C PRO A 398 -5.40 52.07 20.77
N ILE A 399 -5.07 53.16 20.10
CA ILE A 399 -4.36 53.33 18.83
C ILE A 399 -2.90 53.84 19.03
N LYS A 400 -2.01 53.51 18.05
CA LYS A 400 -0.69 54.13 17.67
C LYS A 400 0.50 53.92 18.64
N SER A 401 1.78 53.84 18.24
CA SER A 401 2.55 54.27 17.05
C SER A 401 3.97 53.64 17.00
N ASP A 402 4.54 53.58 15.78
CA ASP A 402 5.94 53.82 15.37
C ASP A 402 7.15 52.88 15.71
N ARG A 403 7.72 52.36 14.60
CA ARG A 403 9.13 52.36 14.10
C ARG A 403 10.32 51.80 14.92
N SER A 404 10.97 50.83 14.24
CA SER A 404 12.41 50.71 13.90
C SER A 404 13.37 49.78 14.68
N SER A 405 13.86 48.78 13.91
CA SER A 405 15.24 48.24 13.77
C SER A 405 15.97 47.52 14.92
N GLY A 406 16.38 46.27 14.64
CA GLY A 406 17.54 45.59 15.25
C GLY A 406 17.47 44.05 15.26
N MET A 407 18.27 43.38 14.43
CA MET A 407 18.63 41.93 14.47
C MET A 407 20.16 41.83 14.66
N PRO A 408 20.78 40.74 15.17
CA PRO A 408 20.51 39.30 14.89
C PRO A 408 20.43 38.42 16.17
N GLY A 409 19.95 37.17 16.22
CA GLY A 409 19.66 36.15 15.22
C GLY A 409 20.26 34.81 15.69
N THR A 410 19.51 33.98 16.42
CA THR A 410 19.86 32.59 16.77
C THR A 410 18.65 31.66 16.66
N SER A 411 18.81 30.60 15.85
CA SER A 411 18.14 29.28 15.84
C SER A 411 16.60 29.19 15.69
N GLY A 412 16.16 28.57 14.58
CA GLY A 412 14.81 28.01 14.41
C GLY A 412 14.30 28.11 12.96
N GLN A 413 13.71 27.02 12.44
CA GLN A 413 12.79 26.95 11.29
C GLN A 413 12.75 28.15 10.31
N HIS A 414 13.26 27.97 9.09
CA HIS A 414 12.94 28.90 7.99
C HIS A 414 12.04 28.23 6.96
N THR A 415 10.73 28.35 7.18
CA THR A 415 9.80 28.63 6.07
C THR A 415 10.23 29.96 5.46
N CYS A 416 11.15 29.93 4.50
CA CYS A 416 11.60 31.14 3.84
C CYS A 416 10.52 31.57 2.84
N ASN A 417 9.46 32.21 3.33
CA ASN A 417 8.42 32.83 2.50
C ASN A 417 8.92 34.17 1.91
N GLU A 418 10.24 34.40 1.90
CA GLU A 418 10.94 35.60 1.48
C GLU A 418 11.86 35.27 0.30
N CYS A 419 11.96 36.19 -0.65
CA CYS A 419 12.75 36.04 -1.86
C CYS A 419 14.24 35.89 -1.54
N VAL A 420 14.86 34.78 -1.95
CA VAL A 420 16.27 34.47 -1.69
C VAL A 420 17.28 35.39 -2.39
N ILE A 421 16.81 36.29 -3.25
CA ILE A 421 17.64 37.26 -3.98
C ILE A 421 17.66 38.63 -3.30
N CYS A 422 16.48 39.21 -3.02
CA CYS A 422 16.39 40.54 -2.41
C CYS A 422 16.26 40.53 -0.89
N PHE A 423 15.88 39.39 -0.28
CA PHE A 423 15.63 39.28 1.16
C PHE A 423 14.75 40.43 1.71
N GLY A 424 13.71 40.81 0.95
CA GLY A 424 12.84 41.92 1.33
C GLY A 424 11.42 41.85 0.81
N GLU A 425 11.17 41.07 -0.25
CA GLU A 425 9.83 40.81 -0.76
C GLU A 425 9.46 39.34 -0.55
N GLN A 426 8.18 39.07 -0.35
CA GLN A 426 7.70 37.68 -0.24
C GLN A 426 7.79 36.94 -1.57
N VAL A 427 7.86 35.61 -1.50
CA VAL A 427 7.80 34.76 -2.68
C VAL A 427 6.38 34.79 -3.27
N ASP A 428 6.23 35.48 -4.40
CA ASP A 428 4.96 35.63 -5.14
C ASP A 428 5.05 35.11 -6.59
N CYS A 429 6.03 34.26 -6.90
CA CYS A 429 6.14 33.62 -8.21
C CYS A 429 6.70 32.19 -8.16
N ALA A 430 6.40 31.42 -9.21
CA ALA A 430 6.99 30.12 -9.48
C ALA A 430 7.79 30.14 -10.79
N ILE A 431 8.90 29.41 -10.82
CA ILE A 431 9.73 29.24 -12.03
C ILE A 431 9.11 28.14 -12.90
N TYR A 432 8.78 28.46 -14.15
CA TYR A 432 8.22 27.52 -15.12
C TYR A 432 9.21 26.38 -15.41
N ARG A 433 8.69 25.15 -15.59
CA ARG A 433 9.39 23.83 -15.64
C ARG A 433 9.77 23.21 -14.30
N CYS A 434 10.48 23.93 -13.42
CA CYS A 434 11.00 23.35 -12.18
C CYS A 434 10.09 23.56 -10.95
N GLY A 435 9.15 24.50 -11.01
CA GLY A 435 8.14 24.73 -9.98
C GLY A 435 8.65 25.35 -8.67
N HIS A 436 9.96 25.64 -8.54
CA HIS A 436 10.53 26.19 -7.32
C HIS A 436 10.02 27.62 -7.06
N MET A 437 9.40 27.81 -5.90
CA MET A 437 8.93 29.08 -5.37
C MET A 437 9.96 29.64 -4.39
N CYS A 438 11.00 30.31 -4.90
CA CYS A 438 12.12 30.82 -4.08
C CYS A 438 12.37 32.33 -4.23
N MET A 439 11.65 33.02 -5.12
CA MET A 439 11.91 34.42 -5.45
C MET A 439 10.61 35.22 -5.58
N CYS A 440 10.68 36.54 -5.40
CA CYS A 440 9.60 37.44 -5.80
C CYS A 440 9.63 37.65 -7.32
N TYR A 441 8.49 38.00 -7.89
CA TYR A 441 8.29 38.19 -9.32
C TYR A 441 9.28 39.20 -9.90
N THR A 442 9.54 40.30 -9.20
CA THR A 442 10.50 41.33 -9.65
C THR A 442 11.93 40.79 -9.75
N CYS A 443 12.37 39.96 -8.79
CA CYS A 443 13.69 39.35 -8.84
C CYS A 443 13.76 38.26 -9.92
N ALA A 444 12.70 37.46 -10.06
CA ALA A 444 12.62 36.40 -11.06
C ALA A 444 12.61 36.92 -12.49
N SER A 445 11.85 37.99 -12.77
CA SER A 445 11.86 38.62 -14.09
C SER A 445 13.21 39.27 -14.42
N LYS A 446 13.94 39.80 -13.43
CA LYS A 446 15.30 40.33 -13.64
C LYS A 446 16.30 39.21 -13.92
N LEU A 447 16.25 38.12 -13.14
CA LEU A 447 17.16 36.99 -13.28
C LEU A 447 16.98 36.29 -14.63
N LYS A 448 15.73 36.11 -15.08
CA LYS A 448 15.37 35.59 -16.42
C LYS A 448 16.02 36.38 -17.57
N ASN A 449 16.19 37.69 -17.42
CA ASN A 449 16.75 38.58 -18.45
C ASN A 449 18.25 38.86 -18.27
N SER A 450 18.91 38.18 -17.32
CA SER A 450 20.33 38.34 -17.03
C SER A 450 21.16 37.23 -17.68
N SER A 451 22.49 37.37 -17.66
CA SER A 451 23.41 36.30 -18.12
C SER A 451 23.43 35.08 -17.21
N ASN A 452 22.83 35.15 -16.02
CA ASN A 452 22.75 34.06 -15.05
C ASN A 452 21.27 33.69 -14.80
N ASP A 453 20.63 33.13 -15.82
CA ASP A 453 19.21 32.81 -15.87
C ASP A 453 18.85 31.48 -15.18
N GLN A 454 19.58 31.06 -14.13
CA GLN A 454 19.38 29.77 -13.48
C GLN A 454 18.58 29.88 -12.17
N CYS A 455 17.75 28.86 -11.89
CA CYS A 455 17.04 28.72 -10.62
C CYS A 455 18.02 28.55 -9.45
N PRO A 456 17.92 29.34 -8.36
CA PRO A 456 18.82 29.22 -7.20
C PRO A 456 18.79 27.86 -6.48
N ILE A 457 17.71 27.08 -6.65
CA ILE A 457 17.51 25.80 -5.95
C ILE A 457 18.06 24.62 -6.76
N CYS A 458 17.62 24.49 -8.02
CA CYS A 458 17.96 23.34 -8.86
C CYS A 458 18.94 23.64 -10.00
N ARG A 459 19.32 24.92 -10.18
CA ARG A 459 20.20 25.40 -11.27
C ARG A 459 19.67 25.19 -12.68
N GLU A 460 18.39 24.84 -12.83
CA GLU A 460 17.73 24.74 -14.13
C GLU A 460 17.48 26.14 -14.72
N VAL A 461 17.58 26.27 -16.05
CA VAL A 461 17.41 27.54 -16.77
C VAL A 461 15.95 28.03 -16.68
N ILE A 462 15.77 29.31 -16.34
CA ILE A 462 14.48 29.97 -16.13
C ILE A 462 13.88 30.33 -17.50
N GLN A 463 13.00 29.45 -18.00
CA GLN A 463 12.29 29.69 -19.27
C GLN A 463 11.16 30.72 -19.11
N ASP A 464 10.44 30.67 -17.99
CA ASP A 464 9.39 31.63 -17.69
C ASP A 464 9.12 31.77 -16.19
N VAL A 465 8.42 32.83 -15.81
CA VAL A 465 8.09 33.17 -14.42
C VAL A 465 6.59 33.41 -14.31
N ILE A 466 5.91 32.60 -13.50
CA ILE A 466 4.45 32.70 -13.29
C ILE A 466 4.21 33.43 -11.97
N ARG A 467 3.50 34.56 -12.02
CA ARG A 467 3.08 35.27 -10.81
C ARG A 467 1.91 34.56 -10.13
N ILE A 468 2.01 34.39 -8.82
CA ILE A 468 1.00 33.75 -7.99
C ILE A 468 0.35 34.81 -7.11
N TYR A 469 -0.97 34.96 -7.24
CA TYR A 469 -1.77 35.82 -6.37
C TYR A 469 -2.34 34.96 -5.24
N ARG A 470 -2.09 35.34 -3.99
CA ARG A 470 -2.63 34.68 -2.80
C ARG A 470 -3.85 35.43 -2.29
#